data_AF-A0A8H4EN96-F1
#
_entry.id   AF-A0A8H4EN96-F1
#
_cell.length_a   1.000
_cell.length_b   1.000
_cell.length_c   1.000
_cell.angle_alpha   90.00
_cell.angle_beta   90.00
_cell.angle_gamma   90.00
#
_symmetry.space_group_name_H-M   'P 1'
#
loop_
_entity.id
_entity.type
_entity.pdbx_description
1 polymer ?
#
loop_
_entity_poly.entity_id
_entity_poly.type
_entity_poly.pdbx_seq_one_letter_code
_entity_poly.pdbx_strand_id
1 'polypeptide(L)'
;MKLLERKKNRENDVSKAIINIENSMNLDLCFVLDCTGSMSLYIEAAKEHILKVASYINSNNSNIKFWVGFCGYRDHYNGNDRLQTFDFTNSLEKFKTYITDKVKAISNNDTTEDVLGGLNAAITEMTWSNATRVLIHIGDAPPHGRRFDRFADSRLYHYYDNYPDGDPYGLTAESVLNKMQSKNILYYFGKINSSTNVMLNVFREIIGEFPVFDLMTTGYNPEELVKKFCKATSSAIFSSIALTTTLGNSESIYSLQKKKLQINPHEPDWTTCPEKTGKLLCYVRPKTLAEVKDEYYITKSSFIEQDIFFKLAPRPFSVGAERYAYFALDTNLGHANKLVIKKYHEIQIGTIEKYLESVELSNVAYFFSAEFNKATESVGINKKITFIGVKVLHNKTDNTYFSVEKYIDNTKFKKFNANSGLITEFHSILEAFAHFTYKYSEGYLIWENKLRKEWN
;
A
#
# COMPACT_ATOMS: atom_id res chain seq x y z
N MET A 1 -38.80 7.49 -8.31
CA MET A 1 -37.66 8.28 -8.85
C MET A 1 -36.34 8.02 -8.14
N LYS A 2 -36.20 8.13 -6.80
CA LYS A 2 -34.92 7.98 -6.09
C LYS A 2 -34.20 6.61 -6.21
N LEU A 3 -34.93 5.50 -6.38
CA LEU A 3 -34.35 4.14 -6.47
C LEU A 3 -33.69 3.87 -7.83
N LEU A 4 -34.36 4.21 -8.93
CA LEU A 4 -33.83 4.02 -10.29
C LEU A 4 -32.58 4.90 -10.52
N GLU A 5 -32.59 6.11 -9.98
CA GLU A 5 -31.44 7.02 -9.99
C GLU A 5 -30.26 6.47 -9.16
N ARG A 6 -30.54 5.92 -7.96
CA ARG A 6 -29.53 5.22 -7.16
C ARG A 6 -28.92 4.02 -7.89
N LYS A 7 -29.75 3.21 -8.55
CA LYS A 7 -29.30 2.05 -9.33
C LYS A 7 -28.37 2.47 -10.47
N LYS A 8 -28.80 3.45 -11.26
CA LYS A 8 -27.99 4.00 -12.36
C LYS A 8 -26.66 4.59 -11.87
N ASN A 9 -26.66 5.28 -10.73
CA ASN A 9 -25.43 5.80 -10.13
C ASN A 9 -24.50 4.66 -9.69
N ARG A 10 -25.03 3.61 -9.05
CA ARG A 10 -24.25 2.44 -8.63
C ARG A 10 -23.67 1.68 -9.81
N GLU A 11 -24.42 1.49 -10.91
CA GLU A 11 -23.91 0.86 -12.14
C GLU A 11 -22.77 1.69 -12.77
N ASN A 12 -22.90 3.01 -12.79
CA ASN A 12 -21.84 3.90 -13.26
C ASN A 12 -20.59 3.83 -12.38
N ASP A 13 -20.75 3.80 -11.05
CA ASP A 13 -19.65 3.72 -10.10
C ASP A 13 -18.93 2.36 -10.19
N VAL A 14 -19.67 1.26 -10.36
CA VAL A 14 -19.10 -0.08 -10.62
C VAL A 14 -18.31 -0.08 -11.93
N SER A 15 -18.87 0.48 -13.01
CA SER A 15 -18.19 0.54 -14.31
C SER A 15 -16.88 1.33 -14.24
N LYS A 16 -16.89 2.48 -13.55
CA LYS A 16 -15.67 3.26 -13.29
C LYS A 16 -14.65 2.49 -12.46
N ALA A 17 -15.11 1.76 -11.43
CA ALA A 17 -14.24 0.95 -10.58
C ALA A 17 -13.55 -0.16 -11.39
N ILE A 18 -14.28 -0.85 -12.27
CA ILE A 18 -13.72 -1.90 -13.13
C ILE A 18 -12.65 -1.32 -14.07
N ILE A 19 -12.94 -0.21 -14.75
CA ILE A 19 -11.99 0.46 -15.64
C ILE A 19 -10.73 0.89 -14.86
N ASN A 20 -10.89 1.43 -13.66
CA ASN A 20 -9.77 1.82 -12.81
C ASN A 20 -8.93 0.60 -12.37
N ILE A 21 -9.57 -0.52 -12.04
CA ILE A 21 -8.89 -1.79 -11.73
C ILE A 21 -8.07 -2.21 -12.95
N GLU A 22 -8.69 -2.36 -14.11
CA GLU A 22 -8.01 -2.80 -15.34
C GLU A 22 -6.83 -1.90 -15.72
N ASN A 23 -7.02 -0.58 -15.68
CA ASN A 23 -5.95 0.37 -15.95
C ASN A 23 -4.80 0.26 -14.94
N SER A 24 -5.11 0.09 -13.66
CA SER A 24 -4.10 -0.05 -12.61
C SER A 24 -3.29 -1.36 -12.69
N MET A 25 -3.79 -2.37 -13.40
CA MET A 25 -3.07 -3.62 -13.66
C MET A 25 -2.00 -3.49 -14.75
N ASN A 26 -1.98 -2.38 -15.50
CA ASN A 26 -0.87 -2.05 -16.40
C ASN A 26 0.24 -1.36 -15.57
N LEU A 27 1.38 -2.04 -15.46
CA LEU A 27 2.48 -1.70 -14.55
C LEU A 27 3.76 -1.33 -15.32
N ASP A 28 4.30 -0.15 -15.06
CA ASP A 28 5.70 0.17 -15.36
C ASP A 28 6.54 -0.09 -14.10
N LEU A 29 7.52 -0.99 -14.18
CA LEU A 29 8.42 -1.36 -13.10
C LEU A 29 9.86 -1.02 -13.47
N CYS A 30 10.42 0.01 -12.85
CA CYS A 30 11.82 0.39 -13.01
C CYS A 30 12.64 -0.07 -11.81
N PHE A 31 13.74 -0.77 -12.06
CA PHE A 31 14.78 -1.02 -11.07
C PHE A 31 15.87 0.03 -11.21
N VAL A 32 16.12 0.78 -10.13
CA VAL A 32 17.26 1.68 -10.03
C VAL A 32 18.30 1.01 -9.13
N LEU A 33 19.51 0.80 -9.63
CA LEU A 33 20.52 0.01 -8.94
C LEU A 33 21.83 0.78 -8.82
N ASP A 34 22.33 0.85 -7.60
CA ASP A 34 23.71 1.19 -7.30
C ASP A 34 24.65 0.14 -7.92
N CYS A 35 25.50 0.59 -8.84
CA CYS A 35 26.40 -0.27 -9.60
C CYS A 35 27.87 0.08 -9.34
N THR A 36 28.18 0.50 -8.11
CA THR A 36 29.51 0.95 -7.66
C THR A 36 30.32 -0.22 -7.08
N GLY A 37 31.55 0.07 -6.63
CA GLY A 37 32.47 -0.96 -6.15
C GLY A 37 32.01 -1.63 -4.85
N SER A 38 31.37 -0.88 -3.95
CA SER A 38 30.79 -1.40 -2.70
C SER A 38 29.75 -2.49 -2.97
N MET A 39 29.03 -2.35 -4.08
CA MET A 39 28.01 -3.28 -4.54
C MET A 39 28.56 -4.57 -5.17
N SER A 40 29.87 -4.72 -5.34
CA SER A 40 30.49 -5.88 -6.01
C SER A 40 30.09 -7.24 -5.42
N LEU A 41 29.92 -7.33 -4.09
CA LEU A 41 29.45 -8.55 -3.40
C LEU A 41 27.94 -8.79 -3.53
N TYR A 42 27.16 -7.77 -3.87
CA TYR A 42 25.71 -7.78 -3.90
C TYR A 42 25.11 -7.76 -5.30
N ILE A 43 25.85 -7.28 -6.31
CA ILE A 43 25.30 -6.95 -7.62
C ILE A 43 24.82 -8.17 -8.40
N GLU A 44 25.54 -9.30 -8.34
CA GLU A 44 25.10 -10.54 -9.01
C GLU A 44 23.84 -11.11 -8.35
N ALA A 45 23.76 -11.04 -7.01
CA ALA A 45 22.54 -11.39 -6.29
C ALA A 45 21.39 -10.44 -6.68
N ALA A 46 21.62 -9.13 -6.69
CA ALA A 46 20.63 -8.14 -7.10
C ALA A 46 20.13 -8.36 -8.54
N LYS A 47 21.03 -8.64 -9.50
CA LYS A 47 20.70 -8.99 -10.89
C LYS A 47 19.83 -10.25 -10.96
N GLU A 48 20.27 -11.33 -10.33
CA GLU A 48 19.50 -12.59 -10.29
C GLU A 48 18.09 -12.34 -9.68
N HIS A 49 17.99 -11.48 -8.67
CA HIS A 49 16.73 -11.19 -7.99
C HIS A 49 15.79 -10.33 -8.83
N ILE A 50 16.31 -9.30 -9.50
CA ILE A 50 15.57 -8.49 -10.47
C ILE A 50 14.91 -9.41 -11.51
N LEU A 51 15.65 -10.40 -12.01
CA LEU A 51 15.17 -11.37 -13.00
C LEU A 51 14.14 -12.36 -12.43
N LYS A 52 14.35 -12.85 -11.21
CA LYS A 52 13.38 -13.72 -10.51
C LYS A 52 12.06 -13.00 -10.24
N VAL A 53 12.12 -11.74 -9.82
CA VAL A 53 10.93 -10.92 -9.59
C VAL A 53 10.17 -10.68 -10.89
N ALA A 54 10.87 -10.26 -11.95
CA ALA A 54 10.24 -10.04 -13.25
C ALA A 54 9.57 -11.32 -13.78
N SER A 55 10.24 -12.47 -13.65
CA SER A 55 9.66 -13.79 -13.95
C SER A 55 8.45 -14.12 -13.06
N TYR A 56 8.54 -13.88 -11.75
CA TYR A 56 7.48 -14.19 -10.80
C TYR A 56 6.20 -13.40 -11.09
N ILE A 57 6.32 -12.11 -11.39
CA ILE A 57 5.17 -11.26 -11.77
C ILE A 57 4.54 -11.82 -13.04
N ASN A 58 5.36 -12.13 -14.05
CA ASN A 58 4.90 -12.67 -15.33
C ASN A 58 4.17 -14.01 -15.20
N SER A 59 4.65 -14.91 -14.34
CA SER A 59 4.11 -16.27 -14.22
C SER A 59 2.94 -16.39 -13.23
N ASN A 60 2.89 -15.60 -12.16
CA ASN A 60 1.92 -15.79 -11.07
C ASN A 60 0.77 -14.79 -11.08
N ASN A 61 0.80 -13.76 -11.92
CA ASN A 61 -0.23 -12.73 -11.98
C ASN A 61 -0.62 -12.43 -13.43
N SER A 62 -1.32 -13.37 -14.08
CA SER A 62 -1.73 -13.26 -15.50
C SER A 62 -2.54 -11.99 -15.83
N ASN A 63 -3.15 -11.37 -14.82
CA ASN A 63 -3.93 -10.15 -14.98
C ASN A 63 -3.06 -8.88 -14.99
N ILE A 64 -1.82 -8.94 -14.49
CA ILE A 64 -0.87 -7.82 -14.49
C ILE A 64 -0.11 -7.83 -15.81
N LYS A 65 -0.31 -6.79 -16.62
CA LYS A 65 0.54 -6.52 -17.78
C LYS A 65 1.65 -5.60 -17.32
N PHE A 66 2.91 -6.04 -17.40
CA PHE A 66 4.01 -5.21 -16.92
C PHE A 66 5.08 -4.98 -17.97
N TRP A 67 5.67 -3.79 -17.89
CA TRP A 67 6.85 -3.39 -18.62
C TRP A 67 7.95 -3.14 -17.61
N VAL A 68 9.10 -3.77 -17.85
CA VAL A 68 10.25 -3.68 -16.96
C VAL A 68 11.33 -2.83 -17.60
N GLY A 69 11.92 -1.94 -16.82
CA GLY A 69 13.05 -1.10 -17.21
C GLY A 69 14.12 -1.09 -16.12
N PHE A 70 15.29 -0.55 -16.45
CA PHE A 70 16.43 -0.50 -15.54
C PHE A 70 17.20 0.80 -15.66
N CYS A 71 17.69 1.32 -14.54
CA CYS A 71 18.65 2.41 -14.48
C CYS A 71 19.77 2.07 -13.49
N GLY A 72 20.97 1.86 -13.97
CA GLY A 72 22.16 1.73 -13.14
C GLY A 72 22.83 3.10 -12.96
N TYR A 73 23.25 3.43 -11.74
CA TYR A 73 24.07 4.61 -11.48
C TYR A 73 25.38 4.21 -10.79
N ARG A 74 26.39 5.06 -10.94
CA ARG A 74 27.67 5.01 -10.24
C ARG A 74 27.99 6.41 -9.71
N ASP A 75 29.25 6.82 -9.72
CA ASP A 75 29.69 8.13 -9.26
C ASP A 75 30.05 9.03 -10.46
N HIS A 76 30.03 10.35 -10.25
CA HIS A 76 30.39 11.38 -11.22
C HIS A 76 31.77 11.15 -11.85
N TYR A 77 32.72 10.56 -11.11
CA TYR A 77 34.05 10.27 -11.65
C TYR A 77 34.02 9.24 -12.81
N ASN A 78 32.98 8.42 -12.92
CA ASN A 78 32.84 7.39 -13.96
C ASN A 78 32.49 7.93 -15.35
N GLY A 79 32.34 9.25 -15.53
CA GLY A 79 32.14 9.86 -16.85
C GLY A 79 30.94 9.29 -17.61
N ASN A 80 31.18 8.73 -18.80
CA ASN A 80 30.12 8.16 -19.65
C ASN A 80 29.51 6.87 -19.08
N ASP A 81 30.24 6.14 -18.23
CA ASP A 81 29.74 4.91 -17.61
C ASP A 81 28.92 5.18 -16.34
N ARG A 82 28.84 6.45 -15.91
CA ARG A 82 28.13 6.90 -14.71
C ARG A 82 26.67 6.44 -14.68
N LEU A 83 25.95 6.63 -15.79
CA LEU A 83 24.52 6.33 -15.90
C LEU A 83 24.29 5.31 -17.01
N GLN A 84 23.43 4.33 -16.74
CA GLN A 84 23.09 3.28 -17.68
C GLN A 84 21.59 3.02 -17.66
N THR A 85 20.90 3.43 -18.72
CA THR A 85 19.45 3.24 -18.84
C THR A 85 19.09 2.12 -19.82
N PHE A 86 18.01 1.41 -19.50
CA PHE A 86 17.31 0.47 -20.36
C PHE A 86 15.83 0.76 -20.25
N ASP A 87 15.27 1.28 -21.34
CA ASP A 87 13.88 1.72 -21.37
C ASP A 87 12.90 0.52 -21.25
N PHE A 88 11.65 0.83 -20.91
CA PHE A 88 10.61 -0.14 -20.61
C PHE A 88 10.36 -1.14 -21.75
N THR A 89 10.38 -2.43 -21.41
CA THR A 89 10.03 -3.51 -22.33
C THR A 89 9.08 -4.51 -21.69
N ASN A 90 8.18 -5.08 -22.49
CA ASN A 90 7.38 -6.24 -22.10
C ASN A 90 8.06 -7.58 -22.49
N SER A 91 9.27 -7.54 -23.05
CA SER A 91 10.05 -8.73 -23.40
C SER A 91 11.00 -9.09 -22.27
N LEU A 92 10.60 -10.06 -21.45
CA LEU A 92 11.41 -10.54 -20.33
C LEU A 92 12.77 -11.10 -20.79
N GLU A 93 12.82 -11.74 -21.95
CA GLU A 93 14.08 -12.22 -22.53
C GLU A 93 15.04 -11.08 -22.87
N LYS A 94 14.57 -10.01 -23.54
CA LYS A 94 15.42 -8.84 -23.84
C LYS A 94 15.95 -8.20 -22.56
N PHE A 95 15.08 -8.05 -21.56
CA PHE A 95 15.46 -7.52 -20.26
C PHE A 95 16.51 -8.41 -19.57
N LYS A 96 16.29 -9.73 -19.60
CA LYS A 96 17.20 -10.73 -19.02
C LYS A 96 18.58 -10.69 -19.65
N THR A 97 18.67 -10.67 -20.97
CA THR A 97 19.93 -10.53 -21.71
C THR A 97 20.62 -9.24 -21.30
N TYR A 98 19.90 -8.12 -21.25
CA TYR A 98 20.49 -6.84 -20.88
C TYR A 98 21.07 -6.84 -19.46
N ILE A 99 20.28 -7.25 -18.47
CA ILE A 99 20.73 -7.31 -17.06
C ILE A 99 21.96 -8.22 -16.92
N THR A 100 21.94 -9.39 -17.55
CA THR A 100 23.03 -10.37 -17.44
C THR A 100 24.32 -9.84 -18.06
N ASP A 101 24.24 -9.28 -19.27
CA ASP A 101 25.41 -8.98 -20.09
C ASP A 101 25.99 -7.59 -19.86
N LYS A 102 25.15 -6.61 -19.51
CA LYS A 102 25.51 -5.19 -19.49
C LYS A 102 25.68 -4.59 -18.10
N VAL A 103 25.05 -5.15 -17.08
CA VAL A 103 25.09 -4.60 -15.72
C VAL A 103 26.28 -5.18 -14.95
N LYS A 104 27.20 -4.29 -14.57
CA LYS A 104 28.42 -4.59 -13.81
C LYS A 104 28.72 -3.50 -12.79
N ALA A 105 29.36 -3.91 -11.70
CA ALA A 105 29.90 -3.02 -10.69
C ALA A 105 31.19 -2.38 -11.20
N ILE A 106 31.37 -1.09 -10.95
CA ILE A 106 32.59 -0.34 -11.28
C ILE A 106 33.08 0.32 -10.00
N SER A 107 34.37 0.19 -9.69
CA SER A 107 34.97 0.84 -8.53
C SER A 107 34.73 2.34 -8.53
N ASN A 108 34.79 2.96 -7.35
CA ASN A 108 34.77 4.40 -7.15
C ASN A 108 35.83 4.84 -6.13
N ASN A 109 35.95 6.15 -5.94
CA ASN A 109 37.02 6.77 -5.15
C ASN A 109 36.53 7.44 -3.85
N ASP A 110 35.22 7.51 -3.62
CA ASP A 110 34.62 7.95 -2.35
C ASP A 110 33.48 7.01 -1.86
N THR A 111 32.74 7.45 -0.83
CA THR A 111 31.67 6.68 -0.17
C THR A 111 30.25 7.11 -0.57
N THR A 112 30.13 8.06 -1.50
CA THR A 112 28.90 8.70 -1.93
C THR A 112 28.71 8.49 -3.42
N GLU A 113 27.48 8.48 -3.92
CA GLU A 113 27.25 8.14 -5.33
C GLU A 113 26.38 9.16 -6.05
N ASP A 114 26.31 9.08 -7.39
CA ASP A 114 25.37 9.85 -8.21
C ASP A 114 23.94 9.28 -8.12
N VAL A 115 23.44 9.13 -6.90
CA VAL A 115 22.08 8.65 -6.61
C VAL A 115 21.04 9.60 -7.23
N LEU A 116 21.26 10.92 -7.14
CA LEU A 116 20.32 11.89 -7.68
C LEU A 116 20.30 11.88 -9.21
N GLY A 117 21.44 11.74 -9.88
CA GLY A 117 21.51 11.56 -11.33
C GLY A 117 20.89 10.24 -11.78
N GLY A 118 21.11 9.14 -11.05
CA GLY A 118 20.45 7.86 -11.28
C GLY A 118 18.94 7.93 -11.21
N LEU A 119 18.41 8.54 -10.14
CA LEU A 119 16.98 8.76 -10.00
C LEU A 119 16.45 9.71 -11.07
N ASN A 120 17.16 10.81 -11.36
CA ASN A 120 16.75 11.76 -12.38
C ASN A 120 16.65 11.10 -13.76
N ALA A 121 17.67 10.33 -14.18
CA ALA A 121 17.66 9.59 -15.44
C ALA A 121 16.48 8.61 -15.50
N ALA A 122 16.26 7.82 -14.44
CA ALA A 122 15.11 6.92 -14.36
C ALA A 122 13.76 7.65 -14.50
N ILE A 123 13.65 8.88 -13.98
CA ILE A 123 12.43 9.68 -14.04
C ILE A 123 12.27 10.36 -15.40
N THR A 124 13.34 10.91 -15.98
CA THR A 124 13.27 11.83 -17.12
C THR A 124 13.57 11.19 -18.46
N GLU A 125 14.42 10.17 -18.50
CA GLU A 125 14.87 9.54 -19.75
C GLU A 125 14.05 8.29 -20.11
N MET A 126 13.42 7.64 -19.12
CA MET A 126 12.58 6.47 -19.36
C MET A 126 11.13 6.82 -19.74
N THR A 127 10.52 5.99 -20.58
CA THR A 127 9.20 6.22 -21.18
C THR A 127 8.07 5.66 -20.31
N TRP A 128 7.81 6.30 -19.17
CA TRP A 128 6.68 5.97 -18.30
C TRP A 128 5.35 6.23 -19.00
N SER A 129 4.55 5.18 -19.20
CA SER A 129 3.33 5.22 -20.04
C SER A 129 2.09 4.65 -19.36
N ASN A 130 2.25 3.78 -18.36
CA ASN A 130 1.13 3.10 -17.71
C ASN A 130 0.66 3.79 -16.42
N ALA A 131 -0.50 3.37 -15.91
CA ALA A 131 -1.16 3.99 -14.76
C ALA A 131 -0.43 3.71 -13.44
N THR A 132 0.03 2.46 -13.25
CA THR A 132 0.83 2.10 -12.08
C THR A 132 2.30 2.19 -12.44
N ARG A 133 3.03 3.08 -11.78
CA ARG A 133 4.45 3.35 -12.02
C ARG A 133 5.22 3.10 -10.74
N VAL A 134 6.14 2.15 -10.76
CA VAL A 134 6.88 1.71 -9.57
C VAL A 134 8.36 1.84 -9.85
N LEU A 135 9.07 2.52 -8.95
CA LEU A 135 10.52 2.63 -8.98
C LEU A 135 11.07 1.97 -7.72
N ILE A 136 11.84 0.90 -7.90
CA ILE A 136 12.52 0.16 -6.83
C ILE A 136 13.99 0.52 -6.88
N HIS A 137 14.40 1.37 -5.95
CA HIS A 137 15.79 1.81 -5.81
C HIS A 137 16.52 0.90 -4.81
N ILE A 138 17.61 0.28 -5.24
CA ILE A 138 18.48 -0.59 -4.45
C ILE A 138 19.86 0.05 -4.39
N GLY A 139 20.38 0.27 -3.20
CA GLY A 139 21.71 0.83 -3.02
C GLY A 139 22.22 0.77 -1.60
N ASP A 140 23.52 0.99 -1.44
CA ASP A 140 24.22 0.86 -0.18
C ASP A 140 24.97 2.15 0.24
N ALA A 141 24.93 3.19 -0.60
CA ALA A 141 25.50 4.50 -0.33
C ALA A 141 24.51 5.66 -0.56
N PRO A 142 24.67 6.80 0.15
CA PRO A 142 23.84 8.00 -0.04
C PRO A 142 24.31 8.88 -1.22
N PRO A 143 23.49 9.84 -1.69
CA PRO A 143 23.94 10.88 -2.64
C PRO A 143 25.01 11.78 -2.03
N HIS A 144 25.78 12.43 -2.90
CA HIS A 144 26.65 13.54 -2.54
C HIS A 144 25.93 14.70 -1.83
N GLY A 145 26.64 15.32 -0.88
CA GLY A 145 26.23 16.49 -0.12
C GLY A 145 26.13 16.22 1.38
N ARG A 146 26.64 17.17 2.20
CA ARG A 146 26.62 17.12 3.69
C ARG A 146 25.26 16.87 4.33
N ARG A 147 24.17 17.15 3.59
CA ARG A 147 22.81 16.91 4.05
C ARG A 147 22.47 15.42 4.15
N PHE A 148 23.15 14.58 3.36
CA PHE A 148 22.83 13.17 3.20
C PHE A 148 23.81 12.23 3.87
N ASP A 149 25.04 12.69 4.11
CA ASP A 149 26.07 11.93 4.82
C ASP A 149 26.64 12.72 6.02
N ARG A 150 26.64 12.08 7.19
CA ARG A 150 27.20 12.63 8.43
C ARG A 150 28.72 12.67 8.43
N PHE A 151 29.36 11.93 7.52
CA PHE A 151 30.80 11.84 7.40
C PHE A 151 31.35 12.61 6.21
N ALA A 152 30.54 13.40 5.50
CA ALA A 152 30.94 14.11 4.29
C ALA A 152 32.23 14.95 4.43
N ASP A 153 32.50 15.54 5.61
CA ASP A 153 33.72 16.32 5.89
C ASP A 153 34.84 15.53 6.62
N SER A 154 34.68 14.21 6.79
CA SER A 154 35.65 13.37 7.48
C SER A 154 36.96 13.29 6.69
N ARG A 155 38.10 13.53 7.35
CA ARG A 155 39.44 13.41 6.74
C ARG A 155 40.08 12.03 6.94
N LEU A 156 39.30 11.05 7.39
CA LEU A 156 39.75 9.67 7.47
C LEU A 156 39.81 9.10 6.04
N TYR A 157 40.98 8.61 5.64
CA TYR A 157 41.21 7.97 4.35
C TYR A 157 40.10 6.94 4.11
N HIS A 158 39.35 7.07 3.01
CA HIS A 158 38.21 6.24 2.57
C HIS A 158 36.79 6.60 3.06
N TYR A 159 36.54 7.78 3.65
CA TYR A 159 35.19 8.16 4.12
C TYR A 159 34.85 9.65 3.89
N TYR A 160 35.33 10.23 2.79
CA TYR A 160 35.11 11.65 2.46
C TYR A 160 34.29 11.76 1.18
N ASP A 161 33.42 12.76 1.09
CA ASP A 161 32.60 13.04 -0.10
C ASP A 161 33.39 13.97 -1.05
N ASN A 162 33.56 13.60 -2.33
CA ASN A 162 34.23 14.46 -3.31
C ASN A 162 33.41 15.70 -3.69
N TYR A 163 32.10 15.68 -3.42
CA TYR A 163 31.15 16.74 -3.75
C TYR A 163 30.31 17.12 -2.51
N PRO A 164 30.93 17.60 -1.42
CA PRO A 164 30.25 17.84 -0.15
C PRO A 164 29.22 18.99 -0.21
N ASP A 165 29.31 19.84 -1.23
CA ASP A 165 28.34 20.91 -1.52
C ASP A 165 27.13 20.42 -2.35
N GLY A 166 27.10 19.14 -2.72
CA GLY A 166 26.03 18.50 -3.47
C GLY A 166 26.40 18.15 -4.91
N ASP A 167 25.42 17.68 -5.67
CA ASP A 167 25.58 17.25 -7.06
C ASP A 167 26.23 18.34 -7.96
N PRO A 168 27.30 18.02 -8.70
CA PRO A 168 28.06 18.98 -9.52
C PRO A 168 27.29 19.47 -10.76
N TYR A 169 26.19 18.82 -11.14
CA TYR A 169 25.29 19.27 -12.22
C TYR A 169 24.10 20.08 -11.69
N GLY A 170 24.06 20.35 -10.37
CA GLY A 170 23.04 21.16 -9.72
C GLY A 170 21.73 20.40 -9.45
N LEU A 171 21.72 19.07 -9.50
CA LEU A 171 20.55 18.30 -9.08
C LEU A 171 20.35 18.42 -7.57
N THR A 172 19.10 18.67 -7.16
CA THR A 172 18.71 18.67 -5.75
C THR A 172 17.75 17.52 -5.49
N ALA A 173 17.73 16.99 -4.26
CA ALA A 173 16.73 15.98 -3.89
C ALA A 173 15.31 16.51 -4.10
N GLU A 174 15.06 17.79 -3.81
CA GLU A 174 13.79 18.46 -4.08
C GLU A 174 13.43 18.43 -5.57
N SER A 175 14.34 18.83 -6.46
CA SER A 175 14.04 18.88 -7.90
C SER A 175 13.74 17.48 -8.45
N VAL A 176 14.54 16.47 -8.06
CA VAL A 176 14.40 15.10 -8.56
C VAL A 176 13.15 14.43 -7.98
N LEU A 177 12.97 14.47 -6.66
CA LEU A 177 11.88 13.77 -6.02
C LEU A 177 10.52 14.45 -6.25
N ASN A 178 10.43 15.78 -6.30
CA ASN A 178 9.19 16.45 -6.70
C ASN A 178 8.83 16.12 -8.16
N LYS A 179 9.83 15.95 -9.05
CA LYS A 179 9.58 15.48 -10.42
C LYS A 179 9.02 14.06 -10.42
N MET A 180 9.59 13.16 -9.60
CA MET A 180 9.07 11.80 -9.38
C MET A 180 7.58 11.83 -8.96
N GLN A 181 7.23 12.69 -8.00
CA GLN A 181 5.85 12.88 -7.55
C GLN A 181 4.94 13.36 -8.68
N SER A 182 5.38 14.38 -9.43
CA SER A 182 4.60 14.93 -10.55
C SER A 182 4.35 13.93 -11.68
N LYS A 183 5.21 12.90 -11.80
CA LYS A 183 5.05 11.80 -12.76
C LYS A 183 4.32 10.58 -12.18
N ASN A 184 3.82 10.64 -10.95
CA ASN A 184 3.07 9.56 -10.29
C ASN A 184 3.89 8.28 -10.11
N ILE A 185 5.23 8.38 -10.06
CA ILE A 185 6.11 7.24 -9.89
C ILE A 185 6.18 6.93 -8.39
N LEU A 186 5.83 5.72 -7.97
CA LEU A 186 5.86 5.30 -6.57
C LEU A 186 7.24 4.78 -6.19
N TYR A 187 7.85 5.45 -5.21
CA TYR A 187 9.21 5.15 -4.75
C TYR A 187 9.24 4.07 -3.69
N TYR A 188 10.17 3.12 -3.84
CA TYR A 188 10.48 2.08 -2.89
C TYR A 188 11.99 1.94 -2.76
N PHE A 189 12.48 1.69 -1.54
CA PHE A 189 13.91 1.55 -1.31
C PHE A 189 14.27 0.19 -0.72
N GLY A 190 15.15 -0.54 -1.40
CA GLY A 190 15.83 -1.74 -0.92
C GLY A 190 17.12 -1.36 -0.22
N LYS A 191 17.09 -1.31 1.11
CA LYS A 191 18.19 -0.87 1.95
C LYS A 191 19.19 -2.01 2.16
N ILE A 192 20.40 -1.85 1.65
CA ILE A 192 21.47 -2.85 1.83
C ILE A 192 22.20 -2.64 3.15
N ASN A 193 22.42 -1.42 3.62
CA ASN A 193 23.11 -1.16 4.90
C ASN A 193 22.56 0.12 5.56
N SER A 194 23.11 0.54 6.69
CA SER A 194 22.66 1.73 7.44
C SER A 194 23.16 3.08 6.91
N SER A 195 24.11 3.11 5.97
CA SER A 195 24.71 4.36 5.45
C SER A 195 23.69 5.27 4.78
N THR A 196 22.62 4.70 4.22
CA THR A 196 21.54 5.42 3.55
C THR A 196 20.47 6.00 4.49
N ASN A 197 20.56 5.76 5.80
CA ASN A 197 19.51 6.18 6.76
C ASN A 197 19.22 7.68 6.74
N VAL A 198 20.26 8.51 6.61
CA VAL A 198 20.11 9.97 6.60
C VAL A 198 19.44 10.43 5.31
N MET A 199 19.89 9.91 4.15
CA MET A 199 19.21 10.09 2.87
C MET A 199 17.72 9.74 2.95
N LEU A 200 17.37 8.60 3.53
CA LEU A 200 15.98 8.16 3.63
C LEU A 200 15.12 9.11 4.47
N ASN A 201 15.67 9.70 5.53
CA ASN A 201 14.96 10.70 6.32
C ASN A 201 14.73 11.98 5.52
N VAL A 202 15.75 12.47 4.82
CA VAL A 202 15.62 13.65 3.95
C VAL A 202 14.60 13.41 2.84
N PHE A 203 14.60 12.23 2.22
CA PHE A 203 13.63 11.89 1.18
C PHE A 203 12.21 11.87 1.76
N ARG A 204 12.01 11.34 2.98
CA ARG A 204 10.69 11.34 3.65
C ARG A 204 10.16 12.74 3.93
N GLU A 205 11.04 13.70 4.25
CA GLU A 205 10.65 15.10 4.43
C GLU A 205 10.10 15.70 3.13
N ILE A 206 10.68 15.33 1.99
CA ILE A 206 10.29 15.85 0.67
C ILE A 206 9.01 15.18 0.17
N ILE A 207 9.01 13.85 0.12
CA ILE A 207 7.94 13.08 -0.55
C ILE A 207 6.96 12.34 0.37
N GLY A 208 7.17 12.34 1.68
CA GLY A 208 6.35 11.61 2.65
C GLY A 208 6.84 10.19 2.91
N GLU A 209 6.09 9.40 3.69
CA GLU A 209 6.47 8.01 3.99
C GLU A 209 6.40 7.11 2.76
N PHE A 210 7.52 6.45 2.48
CA PHE A 210 7.62 5.39 1.48
C PHE A 210 8.19 4.10 2.09
N PRO A 211 7.87 2.93 1.52
CA PRO A 211 8.36 1.67 2.10
C PRO A 211 9.85 1.48 1.88
N VAL A 212 10.53 1.11 2.96
CA VAL A 212 11.93 0.70 2.97
C VAL A 212 11.98 -0.76 3.35
N PHE A 213 12.64 -1.56 2.52
CA PHE A 213 12.82 -2.98 2.75
C PHE A 213 14.26 -3.21 3.19
N ASP A 214 14.42 -3.74 4.39
CA ASP A 214 15.74 -4.11 4.88
C ASP A 214 16.20 -5.40 4.20
N LEU A 215 17.23 -5.27 3.38
CA LEU A 215 17.85 -6.36 2.65
C LEU A 215 19.07 -6.91 3.39
N MET A 216 19.37 -6.43 4.60
CA MET A 216 20.42 -7.04 5.42
C MET A 216 20.08 -8.49 5.76
N THR A 217 21.08 -9.36 5.62
CA THR A 217 21.05 -10.74 6.13
C THR A 217 22.14 -10.91 7.17
N THR A 218 21.80 -11.48 8.32
CA THR A 218 22.77 -11.84 9.36
C THR A 218 23.52 -13.08 8.92
N GLY A 219 24.79 -12.92 8.55
CA GLY A 219 25.52 -13.93 7.79
C GLY A 219 25.03 -13.92 6.34
N TYR A 220 25.94 -13.71 5.39
CA TYR A 220 25.62 -13.62 3.97
C TYR A 220 24.92 -14.91 3.51
N ASN A 221 23.58 -14.87 3.45
CA ASN A 221 22.75 -15.96 2.94
C ASN A 221 21.98 -15.46 1.71
N PRO A 222 22.52 -15.70 0.50
CA PRO A 222 21.89 -15.28 -0.75
C PRO A 222 20.43 -15.72 -0.87
N GLU A 223 20.05 -16.93 -0.40
CA GLU A 223 18.67 -17.40 -0.50
C GLU A 223 17.69 -16.62 0.38
N GLU A 224 18.13 -16.20 1.57
CA GLU A 224 17.29 -15.39 2.46
C GLU A 224 17.08 -13.99 1.90
N LEU A 225 18.15 -13.42 1.32
CA LEU A 225 18.11 -12.14 0.60
C LEU A 225 17.09 -12.21 -0.56
N VAL A 226 17.12 -13.27 -1.37
CA VAL A 226 16.14 -13.53 -2.44
C VAL A 226 14.73 -13.47 -1.88
N LYS A 227 14.44 -14.20 -0.80
CA LYS A 227 13.09 -14.31 -0.23
C LYS A 227 12.59 -12.96 0.29
N LYS A 228 13.45 -12.21 1.01
CA LYS A 228 13.13 -10.85 1.50
C LYS A 228 12.85 -9.90 0.34
N PHE A 229 13.69 -9.91 -0.69
CA PHE A 229 13.56 -9.04 -1.86
C PHE A 229 12.31 -9.35 -2.70
N CYS A 230 12.03 -10.62 -2.99
CA CYS A 230 10.82 -11.03 -3.71
C CYS A 230 9.56 -10.63 -2.93
N LYS A 231 9.52 -10.88 -1.62
CA LYS A 231 8.40 -10.48 -0.78
C LYS A 231 8.21 -8.96 -0.76
N ALA A 232 9.30 -8.23 -0.62
CA ALA A 232 9.32 -6.77 -0.64
C ALA A 232 8.77 -6.22 -1.96
N THR A 233 9.31 -6.70 -3.08
CA THR A 233 8.94 -6.22 -4.41
C THR A 233 7.49 -6.59 -4.78
N SER A 234 7.07 -7.83 -4.54
CA SER A 234 5.67 -8.22 -4.75
C SER A 234 4.73 -7.38 -3.87
N SER A 235 5.10 -7.13 -2.62
CA SER A 235 4.33 -6.26 -1.73
C SER A 235 4.28 -4.81 -2.23
N ALA A 236 5.38 -4.29 -2.77
CA ALA A 236 5.46 -2.96 -3.37
C ALA A 236 4.50 -2.83 -4.55
N ILE A 237 4.54 -3.80 -5.46
CA ILE A 237 3.70 -3.82 -6.66
C ILE A 237 2.22 -3.94 -6.28
N PHE A 238 1.86 -4.89 -5.42
CA PHE A 238 0.47 -5.07 -5.00
C PHE A 238 -0.07 -3.86 -4.24
N SER A 239 0.76 -3.23 -3.41
CA SER A 239 0.39 -1.99 -2.73
C SER A 239 0.21 -0.84 -3.73
N SER A 240 1.08 -0.75 -4.73
CA SER A 240 1.03 0.26 -5.79
C SER A 240 -0.23 0.14 -6.62
N ILE A 241 -0.54 -1.07 -7.12
CA ILE A 241 -1.77 -1.32 -7.87
C ILE A 241 -2.99 -0.96 -7.01
N ALA A 242 -3.05 -1.42 -5.76
CA ALA A 242 -4.18 -1.12 -4.88
C ALA A 242 -4.35 0.39 -4.62
N LEU A 243 -3.25 1.15 -4.49
CA LEU A 243 -3.28 2.60 -4.34
C LEU A 243 -3.78 3.27 -5.63
N THR A 244 -3.23 2.91 -6.78
CA THR A 244 -3.63 3.46 -8.09
C THR A 244 -5.09 3.16 -8.41
N THR A 245 -5.58 1.93 -8.14
CA THR A 245 -6.99 1.55 -8.29
C THR A 245 -7.90 2.48 -7.49
N THR A 246 -7.51 2.78 -6.25
CA THR A 246 -8.35 3.50 -5.28
C THR A 246 -8.35 5.02 -5.52
N LEU A 247 -7.18 5.57 -5.85
CA LEU A 247 -6.93 7.00 -5.81
C LEU A 247 -6.82 7.65 -7.20
N GLY A 248 -6.49 6.88 -8.24
CA GLY A 248 -6.48 7.32 -9.64
C GLY A 248 -5.44 8.37 -10.05
N ASN A 249 -4.99 9.27 -9.17
CA ASN A 249 -4.02 10.34 -9.46
C ASN A 249 -2.87 10.47 -8.42
N SER A 250 -1.77 11.15 -8.77
CA SER A 250 -0.56 11.27 -7.92
C SER A 250 -0.71 12.14 -6.69
N GLU A 251 -1.37 13.28 -6.83
CA GLU A 251 -1.44 14.28 -5.79
C GLU A 251 -2.08 13.70 -4.52
N SER A 252 -3.09 12.85 -4.70
CA SER A 252 -3.74 12.13 -3.61
C SER A 252 -2.85 11.04 -2.99
N ILE A 253 -2.07 10.28 -3.77
CA ILE A 253 -1.19 9.22 -3.25
C ILE A 253 -0.07 9.80 -2.39
N TYR A 254 0.63 10.82 -2.88
CA TYR A 254 1.72 11.45 -2.14
C TYR A 254 1.24 12.28 -0.95
N SER A 255 0.08 12.92 -1.07
CA SER A 255 -0.60 13.52 0.09
C SER A 255 -0.94 12.49 1.16
N LEU A 256 -1.39 11.28 0.76
CA LEU A 256 -1.66 10.18 1.69
C LEU A 256 -0.37 9.73 2.40
N GLN A 257 0.73 9.59 1.66
CA GLN A 257 2.04 9.24 2.22
C GLN A 257 2.56 10.28 3.22
N LYS A 258 2.42 11.58 2.91
CA LYS A 258 2.74 12.66 3.87
C LYS A 258 1.87 12.59 5.13
N LYS A 259 0.59 12.26 4.99
CA LYS A 259 -0.31 12.10 6.15
C LYS A 259 0.03 10.88 7.02
N LYS A 260 0.72 9.84 6.50
CA LYS A 260 1.22 8.74 7.33
C LYS A 260 2.24 9.19 8.37
N LEU A 261 2.96 10.28 8.13
CA LEU A 261 3.86 10.91 9.12
C LEU A 261 3.10 11.46 10.35
N GLN A 262 1.78 11.66 10.25
CA GLN A 262 0.95 12.24 11.31
C GLN A 262 0.27 11.16 12.18
N ILE A 263 0.56 9.88 11.96
CA ILE A 263 0.00 8.76 12.71
C ILE A 263 0.56 8.74 14.14
N ASN A 264 -0.30 8.44 15.12
CA ASN A 264 0.12 8.05 16.46
C ASN A 264 -0.35 6.61 16.75
N PRO A 265 0.55 5.62 16.79
CA PRO A 265 0.18 4.22 17.00
C PRO A 265 -0.28 3.93 18.44
N HIS A 266 -0.01 4.84 19.38
CA HIS A 266 -0.37 4.68 20.79
C HIS A 266 -1.75 5.26 21.11
N GLU A 267 -2.41 4.70 22.11
CA GLU A 267 -3.66 5.27 22.64
C GLU A 267 -3.42 6.70 23.16
N PRO A 268 -4.39 7.61 22.97
CA PRO A 268 -4.30 8.94 23.53
C PRO A 268 -4.51 8.91 25.05
N ASP A 269 -4.11 9.99 25.72
CA ASP A 269 -4.61 10.25 27.07
C ASP A 269 -6.11 10.60 27.00
N TRP A 270 -6.95 9.65 27.43
CA TRP A 270 -8.40 9.78 27.40
C TRP A 270 -8.93 10.89 28.31
N THR A 271 -8.15 11.36 29.30
CA THR A 271 -8.55 12.48 30.18
C THR A 271 -8.55 13.81 29.43
N THR A 272 -7.65 13.94 28.44
CA THR A 272 -7.54 15.14 27.59
C THR A 272 -8.50 15.15 26.40
N CYS A 273 -9.10 14.00 26.08
CA CYS A 273 -10.00 13.87 24.94
C CYS A 273 -11.43 14.32 25.34
N PRO A 274 -12.03 15.30 24.62
CA PRO A 274 -13.38 15.76 24.92
C PRO A 274 -14.41 14.65 24.63
N GLU A 275 -15.41 14.56 25.50
CA GLU A 275 -16.55 13.69 25.27
C GLU A 275 -17.52 14.32 24.25
N LYS A 276 -18.04 13.48 23.36
CA LYS A 276 -18.96 13.83 22.29
C LYS A 276 -20.21 12.97 22.37
N THR A 277 -21.28 13.42 21.74
CA THR A 277 -22.55 12.69 21.66
C THR A 277 -22.90 12.34 20.23
N GLY A 278 -23.55 11.20 20.03
CA GLY A 278 -23.90 10.73 18.70
C GLY A 278 -25.04 9.72 18.67
N LYS A 279 -25.31 9.22 17.47
CA LYS A 279 -26.20 8.08 17.22
C LYS A 279 -25.42 6.99 16.49
N LEU A 280 -25.47 5.77 17.01
CA LEU A 280 -25.07 4.58 16.28
C LEU A 280 -26.26 4.08 15.47
N LEU A 281 -26.03 3.85 14.18
CA LEU A 281 -26.98 3.31 13.22
C LEU A 281 -26.48 1.92 12.79
N CYS A 282 -27.37 0.92 12.83
CA CYS A 282 -27.10 -0.38 12.23
C CYS A 282 -28.33 -0.93 11.51
N TYR A 283 -28.10 -1.69 10.43
CA TYR A 283 -29.16 -2.44 9.76
C TYR A 283 -29.46 -3.74 10.53
N VAL A 284 -30.73 -4.14 10.54
CA VAL A 284 -31.16 -5.49 10.95
C VAL A 284 -30.51 -6.49 10.00
N ARG A 285 -29.72 -7.44 10.51
CA ARG A 285 -29.00 -8.43 9.67
C ARG A 285 -29.95 -9.26 8.80
N PRO A 286 -29.58 -9.58 7.55
CA PRO A 286 -30.42 -10.42 6.71
C PRO A 286 -30.37 -11.86 7.23
N LYS A 287 -31.51 -12.54 7.20
CA LYS A 287 -31.67 -13.93 7.65
C LYS A 287 -31.77 -14.92 6.51
N THR A 288 -32.10 -14.44 5.31
CA THR A 288 -32.32 -15.28 4.13
C THR A 288 -31.60 -14.72 2.91
N LEU A 289 -31.32 -15.58 1.93
CA LEU A 289 -30.76 -15.13 0.65
C LEU A 289 -31.71 -14.19 -0.10
N ALA A 290 -33.03 -14.37 0.06
CA ALA A 290 -34.03 -13.48 -0.52
C ALA A 290 -33.89 -12.05 0.04
N GLU A 291 -33.68 -11.89 1.35
CA GLU A 291 -33.41 -10.58 1.96
C GLU A 291 -32.09 -9.96 1.47
N VAL A 292 -31.06 -10.77 1.18
CA VAL A 292 -29.81 -10.28 0.60
C VAL A 292 -30.01 -9.79 -0.84
N LYS A 293 -30.88 -10.46 -1.61
CA LYS A 293 -31.23 -10.10 -3.00
C LYS A 293 -32.30 -8.99 -3.08
N ASP A 294 -32.92 -8.63 -1.96
CA ASP A 294 -34.00 -7.64 -1.92
C ASP A 294 -33.45 -6.22 -2.03
N GLU A 295 -33.81 -5.54 -3.12
CA GLU A 295 -33.46 -4.14 -3.38
C GLU A 295 -34.00 -3.16 -2.30
N TYR A 296 -35.00 -3.57 -1.51
CA TYR A 296 -35.62 -2.78 -0.45
C TYR A 296 -35.09 -3.04 0.96
N TYR A 297 -34.27 -4.07 1.15
CA TYR A 297 -33.61 -4.36 2.43
C TYR A 297 -32.84 -3.13 2.96
N ILE A 298 -32.36 -2.28 2.05
CA ILE A 298 -31.53 -1.09 2.29
C ILE A 298 -32.37 0.21 2.20
N THR A 299 -33.65 0.16 2.54
CA THR A 299 -34.44 1.39 2.72
C THR A 299 -34.24 1.98 4.13
N LYS A 300 -34.43 3.30 4.27
CA LYS A 300 -34.16 4.03 5.54
C LYS A 300 -34.98 3.54 6.74
N SER A 301 -35.98 2.69 6.55
CA SER A 301 -36.88 2.19 7.59
C SER A 301 -36.34 1.00 8.40
N SER A 302 -35.17 0.45 8.04
CA SER A 302 -34.64 -0.80 8.64
C SER A 302 -33.52 -0.59 9.67
N PHE A 303 -33.31 0.64 10.15
CA PHE A 303 -32.23 0.95 11.09
C PHE A 303 -32.64 0.83 12.55
N ILE A 304 -31.72 0.32 13.35
CA ILE A 304 -31.74 0.47 14.80
C ILE A 304 -30.83 1.64 15.15
N GLU A 305 -31.39 2.61 15.87
CA GLU A 305 -30.66 3.75 16.41
C GLU A 305 -30.39 3.58 17.90
N GLN A 306 -29.16 3.88 18.31
CA GLN A 306 -28.75 3.85 19.71
C GLN A 306 -27.96 5.12 20.04
N ASP A 307 -28.27 5.81 21.14
CA ASP A 307 -27.46 6.93 21.62
C ASP A 307 -26.09 6.46 22.11
N ILE A 308 -25.08 7.29 21.87
CA ILE A 308 -23.71 7.06 22.33
C ILE A 308 -23.05 8.34 22.84
N PHE A 309 -22.38 8.22 23.98
CA PHE A 309 -21.33 9.12 24.43
C PHE A 309 -19.98 8.51 24.08
N PHE A 310 -19.09 9.28 23.46
CA PHE A 310 -17.81 8.75 23.00
C PHE A 310 -16.67 9.77 23.04
N LYS A 311 -15.44 9.27 23.17
CA LYS A 311 -14.20 10.03 22.99
C LYS A 311 -13.48 9.55 21.73
N LEU A 312 -12.81 10.46 21.04
CA LEU A 312 -12.09 10.19 19.79
C LEU A 312 -10.65 10.70 19.90
N ALA A 313 -9.68 9.87 19.49
CA ALA A 313 -8.29 10.26 19.46
C ALA A 313 -8.04 11.44 18.50
N PRO A 314 -7.16 12.38 18.84
CA PRO A 314 -6.86 13.54 17.99
C PRO A 314 -6.09 13.16 16.71
N ARG A 315 -5.36 12.03 16.71
CA ARG A 315 -4.57 11.54 15.57
C ARG A 315 -4.96 10.11 15.22
N PRO A 316 -4.92 9.72 13.94
CA PRO A 316 -5.17 8.34 13.54
C PRO A 316 -4.01 7.44 14.00
N PHE A 317 -4.30 6.18 14.28
CA PHE A 317 -3.28 5.15 14.54
C PHE A 317 -2.96 4.31 13.30
N SER A 318 -3.78 4.43 12.24
CA SER A 318 -3.53 3.74 10.98
C SER A 318 -4.16 4.49 9.81
N VAL A 319 -3.57 4.33 8.62
CA VAL A 319 -3.97 4.95 7.36
C VAL A 319 -4.05 3.86 6.29
N GLY A 320 -5.27 3.57 5.83
CA GLY A 320 -5.53 2.71 4.67
C GLY A 320 -5.46 3.51 3.36
N ALA A 321 -5.82 2.87 2.25
CA ALA A 321 -5.91 3.55 0.94
C ALA A 321 -7.13 4.48 0.82
N GLU A 322 -8.18 4.22 1.59
CA GLU A 322 -9.44 4.98 1.54
C GLU A 322 -9.77 5.72 2.84
N ARG A 323 -9.27 5.22 3.99
CA ARG A 323 -9.74 5.58 5.32
C ARG A 323 -8.62 5.70 6.33
N TYR A 324 -8.73 6.67 7.21
CA TYR A 324 -8.04 6.75 8.49
C TYR A 324 -8.73 5.86 9.52
N ALA A 325 -7.96 5.30 10.45
CA ALA A 325 -8.46 4.63 11.64
C ALA A 325 -7.98 5.36 12.90
N TYR A 326 -8.91 5.65 13.80
CA TYR A 326 -8.69 6.36 15.06
C TYR A 326 -9.10 5.47 16.23
N PHE A 327 -8.37 5.56 17.34
CA PHE A 327 -8.83 5.02 18.60
C PHE A 327 -10.06 5.81 19.04
N ALA A 328 -11.05 5.12 19.58
CA ALA A 328 -12.22 5.72 20.17
C ALA A 328 -12.64 4.96 21.43
N LEU A 329 -13.39 5.63 22.28
CA LEU A 329 -13.90 5.06 23.52
C LEU A 329 -15.40 5.29 23.58
N ASP A 330 -16.19 4.24 23.74
CA ASP A 330 -17.59 4.35 24.16
C ASP A 330 -17.62 4.55 25.67
N THR A 331 -18.21 5.66 26.11
CA THR A 331 -18.32 6.04 27.53
C THR A 331 -19.71 5.77 28.10
N ASN A 332 -20.61 5.14 27.33
CA ASN A 332 -21.87 4.62 27.84
C ASN A 332 -21.63 3.55 28.93
N LEU A 333 -22.52 3.49 29.93
CA LEU A 333 -22.69 2.36 30.86
C LEU A 333 -21.52 2.05 31.82
N GLY A 334 -20.63 3.00 32.12
CA GLY A 334 -19.66 2.88 33.21
C GLY A 334 -18.48 1.92 32.97
N HIS A 335 -18.45 1.18 31.86
CA HIS A 335 -17.30 0.44 31.37
C HIS A 335 -16.86 0.99 30.02
N ALA A 336 -15.66 1.59 29.99
CA ALA A 336 -15.08 2.16 28.80
C ALA A 336 -14.78 1.06 27.76
N ASN A 337 -15.60 0.99 26.69
CA ASN A 337 -15.41 0.02 25.62
C ASN A 337 -14.57 0.63 24.50
N LYS A 338 -13.44 0.01 24.18
CA LYS A 338 -12.57 0.46 23.10
C LYS A 338 -13.19 0.20 21.72
N LEU A 339 -13.15 1.21 20.87
CA LEU A 339 -13.68 1.23 19.52
C LEU A 339 -12.61 1.66 18.51
N VAL A 340 -12.86 1.35 17.24
CA VAL A 340 -12.13 1.92 16.10
C VAL A 340 -13.12 2.74 15.27
N ILE A 341 -12.84 4.04 15.15
CA ILE A 341 -13.56 4.95 14.26
C ILE A 341 -12.79 5.06 12.95
N LYS A 342 -13.46 4.86 11.81
CA LYS A 342 -12.87 5.03 10.47
C LYS A 342 -13.51 6.19 9.71
N LYS A 343 -12.64 7.03 9.13
CA LYS A 343 -13.01 8.23 8.37
C LYS A 343 -12.39 8.18 6.97
N TYR A 344 -13.15 8.43 5.91
CA TYR A 344 -12.62 8.49 4.54
C TYR A 344 -11.68 9.68 4.32
N HIS A 345 -10.69 9.54 3.42
CA HIS A 345 -9.70 10.58 3.09
C HIS A 345 -10.34 11.82 2.48
N GLU A 346 -11.16 11.59 1.47
CA GLU A 346 -11.96 12.58 0.78
C GLU A 346 -13.35 12.00 0.62
N ILE A 347 -14.32 12.71 1.16
CA ILE A 347 -15.71 12.55 0.80
C ILE A 347 -16.02 13.89 0.12
N GLN A 348 -16.75 13.86 -0.99
CA GLN A 348 -17.66 14.99 -1.25
C GLN A 348 -18.48 15.15 0.02
N ILE A 349 -18.14 16.14 0.85
CA ILE A 349 -18.74 16.39 2.15
C ILE A 349 -20.26 16.17 2.03
N GLY A 350 -20.81 15.18 2.75
CA GLY A 350 -22.26 15.10 2.94
C GLY A 350 -23.05 13.88 2.44
N THR A 351 -22.46 12.75 2.02
CA THR A 351 -23.26 11.54 1.74
C THR A 351 -23.03 10.43 2.77
N ILE A 352 -23.95 10.36 3.75
CA ILE A 352 -24.10 9.23 4.71
C ILE A 352 -24.14 7.87 3.99
N GLU A 353 -24.58 7.87 2.72
CA GLU A 353 -24.71 6.73 1.82
C GLU A 353 -23.46 5.83 1.80
N LYS A 354 -22.26 6.41 1.66
CA LYS A 354 -21.02 5.61 1.60
C LYS A 354 -20.74 4.85 2.91
N TYR A 355 -21.11 5.44 4.05
CA TYR A 355 -20.98 4.78 5.35
C TYR A 355 -22.06 3.70 5.52
N LEU A 356 -23.28 3.95 5.05
CA LEU A 356 -24.37 2.98 5.08
C LEU A 356 -24.05 1.75 4.23
N GLU A 357 -23.49 1.94 3.03
CA GLU A 357 -22.99 0.86 2.17
C GLU A 357 -21.93 0.02 2.89
N SER A 358 -21.05 0.64 3.69
CA SER A 358 -20.05 -0.11 4.47
C SER A 358 -20.68 -1.04 5.51
N VAL A 359 -21.80 -0.63 6.12
CA VAL A 359 -22.56 -1.44 7.09
C VAL A 359 -23.36 -2.53 6.40
N GLU A 360 -24.02 -2.21 5.28
CA GLU A 360 -24.70 -3.18 4.42
C GLU A 360 -23.75 -4.32 4.04
N LEU A 361 -22.61 -3.96 3.46
CA LEU A 361 -21.57 -4.91 3.05
C LEU A 361 -21.13 -5.77 4.24
N SER A 362 -20.87 -5.18 5.40
CA SER A 362 -20.50 -5.94 6.60
C SER A 362 -21.58 -6.95 7.04
N ASN A 363 -22.86 -6.61 6.92
CA ASN A 363 -23.97 -7.46 7.32
C ASN A 363 -24.20 -8.62 6.34
N VAL A 364 -24.14 -8.34 5.03
CA VAL A 364 -24.22 -9.36 3.97
C VAL A 364 -23.06 -10.35 4.12
N ALA A 365 -21.85 -9.84 4.36
CA ALA A 365 -20.68 -10.67 4.60
C ALA A 365 -20.88 -11.61 5.80
N TYR A 366 -21.39 -11.06 6.91
CA TYR A 366 -21.68 -11.84 8.11
C TYR A 366 -22.67 -12.98 7.82
N PHE A 367 -23.75 -12.70 7.09
CA PHE A 367 -24.71 -13.72 6.66
C PHE A 367 -24.03 -14.85 5.90
N PHE A 368 -23.25 -14.55 4.85
CA PHE A 368 -22.54 -15.58 4.10
C PHE A 368 -21.54 -16.35 4.95
N SER A 369 -20.84 -15.69 5.90
CA SER A 369 -19.92 -16.39 6.79
C SER A 369 -20.63 -17.39 7.70
N ALA A 370 -21.85 -17.08 8.16
CA ALA A 370 -22.65 -18.00 8.95
C ALA A 370 -23.07 -19.23 8.12
N GLU A 371 -23.56 -19.00 6.89
CA GLU A 371 -23.94 -20.09 5.98
C GLU A 371 -22.74 -20.95 5.58
N PHE A 372 -21.59 -20.33 5.30
CA PHE A 372 -20.35 -21.05 5.01
C PHE A 372 -19.86 -21.87 6.21
N ASN A 373 -19.91 -21.31 7.42
CA ASN A 373 -19.49 -22.03 8.62
C ASN A 373 -20.41 -23.25 8.90
N LYS A 374 -21.72 -23.13 8.66
CA LYS A 374 -22.64 -24.28 8.75
C LYS A 374 -22.29 -25.36 7.71
N ALA A 375 -22.02 -24.95 6.47
CA ALA A 375 -21.68 -25.86 5.38
C ALA A 375 -20.31 -26.53 5.55
N THR A 376 -19.35 -25.86 6.20
CA THR A 376 -18.02 -26.42 6.49
C THR A 376 -18.04 -27.36 7.69
N GLU A 377 -18.86 -27.06 8.70
CA GLU A 377 -19.07 -27.92 9.87
C GLU A 377 -19.68 -29.28 9.47
N SER A 378 -20.61 -29.31 8.50
CA SER A 378 -21.22 -30.56 8.02
C SER A 378 -20.25 -31.49 7.29
N VAL A 379 -19.11 -30.97 6.82
CA VAL A 379 -18.04 -31.74 6.15
C VAL A 379 -16.77 -31.86 7.02
N GLY A 380 -16.86 -31.55 8.31
CA GLY A 380 -15.76 -31.73 9.28
C GLY A 380 -14.65 -30.68 9.21
N ILE A 381 -14.89 -29.53 8.58
CA ILE A 381 -13.93 -28.41 8.54
C ILE A 381 -14.21 -27.48 9.72
N ASN A 382 -13.29 -27.46 10.70
CA ASN A 382 -13.46 -26.72 11.95
C ASN A 382 -12.97 -25.25 11.93
N LYS A 383 -12.39 -24.81 10.81
CA LYS A 383 -11.89 -23.43 10.68
C LYS A 383 -13.03 -22.49 10.28
N LYS A 384 -13.38 -21.56 11.17
CA LYS A 384 -14.51 -20.63 11.00
C LYS A 384 -14.07 -19.28 10.45
N ILE A 385 -14.94 -18.68 9.64
CA ILE A 385 -14.80 -17.32 9.10
C ILE A 385 -15.81 -16.41 9.81
N THR A 386 -15.42 -15.22 10.26
CA THR A 386 -16.36 -14.25 10.87
C THR A 386 -16.03 -12.80 10.56
N PHE A 387 -17.04 -11.98 10.29
CA PHE A 387 -16.89 -10.55 9.99
C PHE A 387 -17.04 -9.69 11.24
N ILE A 388 -16.18 -8.66 11.36
CA ILE A 388 -16.34 -7.62 12.38
C ILE A 388 -17.60 -6.83 12.02
N GLY A 389 -18.51 -6.68 12.98
CA GLY A 389 -19.70 -5.85 12.79
C GLY A 389 -19.33 -4.38 12.69
N VAL A 390 -19.81 -3.73 11.63
CA VAL A 390 -19.65 -2.29 11.40
C VAL A 390 -20.96 -1.58 11.74
N LYS A 391 -20.88 -0.41 12.38
CA LYS A 391 -22.00 0.53 12.57
C LYS A 391 -21.67 1.87 11.93
N VAL A 392 -22.67 2.70 11.63
CA VAL A 392 -22.44 4.11 11.29
C VAL A 392 -22.60 4.93 12.57
N LEU A 393 -21.64 5.81 12.85
CA LEU A 393 -21.76 6.83 13.89
C LEU A 393 -22.09 8.16 13.26
N HIS A 394 -23.20 8.74 13.64
CA HIS A 394 -23.52 10.14 13.42
C HIS A 394 -23.06 10.96 14.63
N ASN A 395 -22.03 11.77 14.45
CA ASN A 395 -21.55 12.69 15.46
C ASN A 395 -22.45 13.93 15.50
N LYS A 396 -23.18 14.14 16.60
CA LYS A 396 -24.09 15.28 16.74
C LYS A 396 -23.37 16.61 16.91
N THR A 397 -22.12 16.60 17.38
CA THR A 397 -21.36 17.83 17.68
C THR A 397 -21.03 18.62 16.40
N ASP A 398 -20.65 17.94 15.32
CA ASP A 398 -20.21 18.57 14.06
C ASP A 398 -20.94 18.02 12.82
N ASN A 399 -22.01 17.25 13.04
CA ASN A 399 -22.82 16.62 12.00
C ASN A 399 -22.02 15.74 11.02
N THR A 400 -20.94 15.11 11.49
CA THR A 400 -20.12 14.19 10.68
C THR A 400 -20.54 12.73 10.85
N TYR A 401 -20.19 11.90 9.87
CA TYR A 401 -20.47 10.46 9.87
C TYR A 401 -19.16 9.67 9.83
N PHE A 402 -19.15 8.51 10.50
CA PHE A 402 -18.03 7.58 10.56
C PHE A 402 -18.49 6.12 10.50
N SER A 403 -17.60 5.21 10.10
CA SER A 403 -17.76 3.78 10.39
C SER A 403 -17.19 3.48 11.78
N VAL A 404 -17.86 2.63 12.55
CA VAL A 404 -17.43 2.20 13.88
C VAL A 404 -17.35 0.68 13.95
N GLU A 405 -16.24 0.20 14.49
CA GLU A 405 -15.95 -1.21 14.71
C GLU A 405 -15.46 -1.43 16.15
N LYS A 406 -15.64 -2.65 16.68
CA LYS A 406 -15.07 -3.02 17.97
C LYS A 406 -13.53 -3.05 17.87
N TYR A 407 -12.83 -2.49 18.86
CA TYR A 407 -11.39 -2.70 18.97
C TYR A 407 -11.09 -4.16 19.36
N ILE A 408 -10.13 -4.77 18.67
CA ILE A 408 -9.69 -6.15 18.96
C ILE A 408 -8.28 -6.08 19.50
N ASP A 409 -8.15 -6.37 20.79
CA ASP A 409 -6.91 -6.31 21.54
C ASP A 409 -5.95 -7.44 21.16
N ASN A 410 -4.64 -7.21 21.31
CA ASN A 410 -3.57 -8.21 21.18
C ASN A 410 -3.60 -9.10 19.91
N THR A 411 -4.04 -8.57 18.77
CA THR A 411 -4.13 -9.32 17.50
C THR A 411 -3.18 -8.78 16.43
N LYS A 412 -2.48 -9.68 15.74
CA LYS A 412 -1.70 -9.33 14.55
C LYS A 412 -2.64 -9.16 13.36
N PHE A 413 -2.50 -8.04 12.65
CA PHE A 413 -3.23 -7.80 11.41
C PHE A 413 -2.44 -8.39 10.24
N LYS A 414 -3.11 -9.23 9.44
CA LYS A 414 -2.56 -9.76 8.19
C LYS A 414 -3.55 -9.52 7.06
N LYS A 415 -3.04 -9.13 5.91
CA LYS A 415 -3.82 -8.88 4.69
C LYS A 415 -3.55 -10.03 3.72
N PHE A 416 -4.61 -10.69 3.25
CA PHE A 416 -4.53 -11.82 2.32
C PHE A 416 -4.83 -11.41 0.87
N ASN A 417 -5.58 -10.33 0.67
CA ASN A 417 -5.96 -9.82 -0.64
C ASN A 417 -6.13 -8.28 -0.63
N ALA A 418 -6.15 -7.69 -1.83
CA ALA A 418 -6.44 -6.28 -2.05
C ALA A 418 -7.79 -6.08 -2.76
N ASN A 419 -8.35 -4.86 -2.67
CA ASN A 419 -9.62 -4.48 -3.33
C ASN A 419 -9.56 -4.56 -4.86
N SER A 420 -8.38 -4.75 -5.45
CA SER A 420 -8.13 -4.95 -6.87
C SER A 420 -8.20 -6.43 -7.30
N GLY A 421 -8.59 -7.35 -6.43
CA GLY A 421 -8.62 -8.80 -6.70
C GLY A 421 -7.25 -9.48 -6.60
N LEU A 422 -6.21 -8.76 -6.18
CA LEU A 422 -4.86 -9.32 -6.01
C LEU A 422 -4.77 -10.14 -4.72
N ILE A 423 -4.41 -11.41 -4.84
CA ILE A 423 -4.12 -12.30 -3.71
C ILE A 423 -2.65 -12.09 -3.31
N THR A 424 -2.44 -11.56 -2.11
CA THR A 424 -1.08 -11.33 -1.58
C THR A 424 -0.50 -12.57 -0.93
N GLU A 425 -1.36 -13.45 -0.40
CA GLU A 425 -1.00 -14.75 0.15
C GLU A 425 -2.21 -15.70 0.02
N PHE A 426 -1.99 -16.86 -0.62
CA PHE A 426 -3.06 -17.83 -0.82
C PHE A 426 -3.51 -18.44 0.51
N HIS A 427 -4.82 -18.45 0.74
CA HIS A 427 -5.40 -19.12 1.89
C HIS A 427 -6.64 -19.89 1.47
N SER A 428 -6.54 -21.22 1.39
CA SER A 428 -7.54 -22.10 0.77
C SER A 428 -8.98 -21.88 1.27
N ILE A 429 -9.16 -21.67 2.57
CA ILE A 429 -10.49 -21.41 3.16
C ILE A 429 -11.07 -20.05 2.73
N LEU A 430 -10.22 -19.04 2.51
CA LEU A 430 -10.67 -17.73 2.05
C LEU A 430 -11.10 -17.78 0.59
N GLU A 431 -10.39 -18.55 -0.24
CA GLU A 431 -10.77 -18.79 -1.64
C GLU A 431 -12.03 -19.66 -1.74
N ALA A 432 -12.13 -20.69 -0.91
CA ALA A 432 -13.34 -21.51 -0.81
C ALA A 432 -14.55 -20.68 -0.38
N PHE A 433 -14.37 -19.71 0.52
CA PHE A 433 -15.42 -18.79 0.92
C PHE A 433 -15.89 -17.90 -0.23
N ALA A 434 -14.96 -17.29 -0.97
CA ALA A 434 -15.28 -16.47 -2.13
C ALA A 434 -16.08 -17.29 -3.17
N HIS A 435 -15.60 -18.48 -3.51
CA HIS A 435 -16.31 -19.40 -4.42
C HIS A 435 -17.68 -19.83 -3.86
N PHE A 436 -17.77 -20.13 -2.55
CA PHE A 436 -19.02 -20.48 -1.90
C PHE A 436 -20.05 -19.35 -2.03
N THR A 437 -19.66 -18.09 -1.80
CA THR A 437 -20.60 -16.96 -1.93
C THR A 437 -21.18 -16.85 -3.33
N TYR A 438 -20.36 -17.08 -4.37
CA TYR A 438 -20.83 -17.13 -5.75
C TYR A 438 -21.84 -18.25 -5.99
N LYS A 439 -21.49 -19.47 -5.56
CA LYS A 439 -22.35 -20.64 -5.77
C LYS A 439 -23.65 -20.56 -4.97
N TYR A 440 -23.56 -20.23 -3.68
CA TYR A 440 -24.71 -20.12 -2.79
C TYR A 440 -25.66 -18.99 -3.21
N SER A 441 -25.12 -17.91 -3.78
CA SER A 441 -25.95 -16.80 -4.28
C SER A 441 -26.48 -17.02 -5.69
N GLU A 442 -26.20 -18.16 -6.33
CA GLU A 442 -26.56 -18.49 -7.72
C GLU A 442 -25.96 -17.51 -8.73
N GLY A 443 -24.73 -17.08 -8.49
CA GLY A 443 -24.02 -16.14 -9.32
C GLY A 443 -24.36 -14.67 -9.09
N TYR A 444 -25.21 -14.36 -8.11
CA TYR A 444 -25.62 -12.99 -7.81
C TYR A 444 -24.48 -12.11 -7.27
N LEU A 445 -23.61 -12.66 -6.41
CA LEU A 445 -22.46 -11.93 -5.87
C LEU A 445 -21.26 -12.83 -5.64
N ILE A 446 -20.07 -12.27 -5.82
CA ILE A 446 -18.80 -12.84 -5.35
C ILE A 446 -18.32 -11.95 -4.22
N TRP A 447 -18.08 -12.55 -3.05
CA TRP A 447 -17.43 -11.86 -1.95
C TRP A 447 -15.92 -12.10 -1.99
N GLU A 448 -15.18 -11.16 -2.56
CA GLU A 448 -13.72 -11.11 -2.40
C GLU A 448 -13.39 -10.39 -1.08
N ASN A 449 -12.65 -11.06 -0.19
CA ASN A 449 -12.51 -10.66 1.21
C ASN A 449 -12.11 -9.18 1.38
N LYS A 450 -12.93 -8.38 2.06
CA LYS A 450 -12.46 -7.15 2.70
C LYS A 450 -11.70 -7.53 3.99
N LEU A 451 -10.36 -7.52 3.93
CA LEU A 451 -9.41 -7.41 5.05
C LEU A 451 -9.83 -8.08 6.38
N ARG A 452 -9.28 -9.25 6.75
CA ARG A 452 -9.51 -9.82 8.10
C ARG A 452 -8.28 -10.38 8.81
N LYS A 453 -8.25 -10.11 10.12
CA LYS A 453 -7.26 -10.53 11.12
C LYS A 453 -7.31 -12.04 11.36
N GLU A 454 -6.15 -12.67 11.50
CA GLU A 454 -6.02 -14.07 11.91
C GLU A 454 -6.50 -14.25 13.37
N TRP A 455 -7.20 -15.35 13.62
CA TRP A 455 -7.40 -15.91 14.95
C TRP A 455 -6.55 -17.19 14.98
N ASN A 456 -5.64 -17.31 15.96
CA ASN A 456 -4.86 -18.52 16.18
C ASN A 456 -5.77 -19.68 16.59
#